data_AF-A0A959ZE37-F1
#
_entry.id   AF-A0A959ZE37-F1
#
_cell.length_a   1.000
_cell.length_b   1.000
_cell.length_c   1.000
_cell.angle_alpha   90.00
_cell.angle_beta   90.00
_cell.angle_gamma   90.00
#
_symmetry.space_group_name_H-M   'P 1'
#
loop_
_entity.id
_entity.type
_entity.pdbx_description
1 polymer ?
#
loop_
_entity_poly.entity_id
_entity_poly.type
_entity_poly.pdbx_seq_one_letter_code
_entity_poly.pdbx_strand_id
1 'polypeptide(L)'
;TSNNSRELTEALKRRCLYLWLDYPNREREIEIIRLHEPEIDQALAGRLVDVVDMVRELDLKKPPSIAESIDWARTLVLMGADDIDEKTFRDSLSIIIKHRTDLDLVAEKIVPRLGGASTNGSS
;
A
#
# COMPACT_ATOMS: atom_id res chain seq x y z
N THR A 1 1.76 12.81 17.17
CA THR A 1 2.48 12.14 18.28
C THR A 1 3.22 10.96 17.70
N SER A 2 4.55 10.91 17.83
CA SER A 2 5.36 9.81 17.27
C SER A 2 4.97 8.51 17.98
N ASN A 3 4.28 7.62 17.28
CA ASN A 3 4.03 6.27 17.76
C ASN A 3 5.33 5.48 17.61
N ASN A 4 6.33 5.82 18.43
CA ASN A 4 7.55 5.07 18.56
C ASN A 4 7.17 3.75 19.23
N SER A 5 7.29 2.64 18.50
CA SER A 5 6.97 1.30 18.97
C SER A 5 7.89 0.93 20.13
N ARG A 6 7.48 1.24 21.35
CA ARG A 6 8.07 0.62 22.54
C ARG A 6 7.76 -0.86 22.48
N GLU A 7 8.78 -1.69 22.61
CA GLU A 7 8.60 -3.14 22.78
C GLU A 7 7.64 -3.40 23.95
N LEU A 8 6.65 -4.27 23.73
CA LEU A 8 5.72 -4.67 24.78
C LEU A 8 6.49 -5.33 25.92
N THR A 9 6.25 -4.88 27.14
CA THR A 9 6.86 -5.49 28.33
C THR A 9 6.33 -6.90 28.55
N GLU A 10 7.16 -7.78 29.12
CA GLU A 10 6.78 -9.17 29.43
C GLU A 10 5.53 -9.28 30.32
N ALA A 11 5.29 -8.29 31.18
CA ALA A 11 4.10 -8.22 32.02
C ALA A 11 2.80 -8.03 31.21
N LEU A 12 2.86 -7.32 30.08
CA LEU A 12 1.72 -7.14 29.17
C LEU A 12 1.52 -8.37 28.26
N LYS A 13 2.61 -8.96 27.76
CA LYS A 13 2.52 -10.18 26.93
C LYS A 13 1.85 -11.37 27.65
N ARG A 14 1.96 -11.44 28.98
CA ARG A 14 1.29 -12.49 29.79
C ARG A 14 -0.19 -12.23 30.06
N ARG A 15 -0.69 -11.03 29.79
CA ARG A 15 -2.08 -10.62 30.06
C ARG A 15 -2.88 -10.34 28.78
N CYS A 16 -2.23 -10.38 27.61
CA CYS A 16 -2.83 -10.09 26.32
C CYS A 16 -2.47 -11.17 25.31
N LEU A 17 -3.42 -11.52 24.44
CA LEU A 17 -3.13 -12.34 23.27
C LEU A 17 -2.32 -11.48 22.29
N TYR A 18 -1.14 -11.98 21.93
CA TYR A 18 -0.31 -11.37 20.89
C TYR A 18 -0.44 -12.19 19.61
N LEU A 19 -1.00 -11.58 18.57
CA LEU A 19 -1.14 -12.20 17.26
C LEU A 19 -0.26 -11.45 16.27
N TRP A 20 0.68 -12.17 15.66
CA TRP A 20 1.39 -11.70 14.48
C TRP A 20 0.47 -11.90 13.29
N LEU A 21 0.17 -10.80 12.59
CA LEU A 21 -0.62 -10.82 11.36
C LEU A 21 0.28 -10.36 10.22
N ASP A 22 0.43 -11.22 9.23
CA ASP A 22 1.04 -10.85 7.96
C ASP A 22 0.06 -10.02 7.12
N TYR A 23 0.56 -9.46 6.01
CA TYR A 23 -0.30 -8.83 5.04
C TYR A 23 -1.29 -9.86 4.45
N PRO A 24 -2.55 -9.47 4.23
CA PRO A 24 -3.51 -10.31 3.52
C PRO A 24 -2.98 -10.66 2.12
N ASN A 25 -3.51 -11.73 1.53
CA ASN A 25 -3.27 -11.97 0.12
C ASN A 25 -3.93 -10.88 -0.75
N ARG A 26 -3.52 -10.83 -2.01
CA ARG A 26 -3.97 -9.83 -2.98
C ARG A 26 -5.49 -9.72 -3.05
N GLU A 27 -6.19 -10.84 -3.20
CA GLU A 27 -7.65 -10.86 -3.33
C GLU A 27 -8.31 -10.28 -2.09
N ARG A 28 -7.81 -10.64 -0.91
CA ARG A 28 -8.34 -10.17 0.36
C ARG A 28 -8.04 -8.70 0.61
N GLU A 29 -6.89 -8.19 0.20
CA GLU A 29 -6.60 -6.75 0.27
C GLU A 29 -7.54 -5.94 -0.63
N ILE A 30 -7.80 -6.42 -1.86
CA ILE A 30 -8.77 -5.79 -2.77
C ILE A 30 -10.17 -5.76 -2.14
N GLU A 31 -10.62 -6.87 -1.54
CA GLU A 31 -11.89 -6.91 -0.82
C GLU A 31 -11.95 -5.89 0.32
N ILE A 32 -10.88 -5.78 1.11
CA ILE A 32 -10.78 -4.81 2.20
C ILE A 32 -10.84 -3.39 1.66
N ILE A 33 -10.10 -3.07 0.60
CA ILE A 33 -10.09 -1.74 -0.02
C ILE A 33 -11.49 -1.39 -0.50
N ARG A 34 -12.14 -2.27 -1.28
CA ARG A 34 -13.48 -2.02 -1.84
C ARG A 34 -14.57 -1.95 -0.76
N LEU A 35 -14.36 -2.58 0.39
CA LEU A 35 -15.25 -2.42 1.55
C LEU A 35 -15.18 -1.00 2.13
N HIS A 36 -13.99 -0.38 2.13
CA HIS A 36 -13.78 0.96 2.68
C HIS A 36 -14.02 2.07 1.65
N GLU A 37 -13.69 1.81 0.39
CA GLU A 37 -13.83 2.74 -0.75
C GLU A 37 -14.65 2.07 -1.87
N PRO A 38 -15.98 2.01 -1.77
CA PRO A 38 -16.82 1.26 -2.73
C PRO A 38 -16.84 1.85 -4.15
N GLU A 39 -16.43 3.10 -4.30
CA GLU A 39 -16.42 3.85 -5.58
C GLU A 39 -15.20 3.53 -6.45
N ILE A 40 -14.17 2.88 -5.89
CA ILE A 40 -12.98 2.51 -6.65
C ILE A 40 -13.31 1.41 -7.67
N ASP A 41 -12.83 1.59 -8.89
CA ASP A 41 -12.92 0.55 -9.92
C ASP A 41 -12.12 -0.71 -9.52
N GLN A 42 -12.61 -1.89 -9.94
CA GLN A 42 -11.97 -3.16 -9.60
C GLN A 42 -10.56 -3.30 -10.18
N ALA A 43 -10.33 -2.82 -11.41
CA ALA A 43 -9.02 -2.86 -12.03
C ALA A 43 -8.06 -1.91 -11.31
N LEU A 44 -8.52 -0.70 -10.97
CA LEU A 44 -7.73 0.27 -10.22
C LEU A 44 -7.36 -0.22 -8.82
N ALA A 45 -8.31 -0.85 -8.10
CA ALA A 45 -8.03 -1.47 -6.80
C ALA A 45 -6.99 -2.59 -6.91
N GLY A 46 -7.09 -3.44 -7.95
CA GLY A 46 -6.09 -4.47 -8.22
C GLY A 46 -4.71 -3.88 -8.49
N ARG A 47 -4.65 -2.84 -9.34
CA ARG A 47 -3.40 -2.15 -9.66
C ARG A 47 -2.78 -1.50 -8.43
N LEU A 48 -3.59 -0.88 -7.58
CA LEU A 48 -3.14 -0.30 -6.32
C LEU A 48 -2.46 -1.36 -5.46
N VAL A 49 -3.10 -2.51 -5.25
CA VAL A 49 -2.53 -3.59 -4.42
C VAL A 49 -1.22 -4.10 -5.03
N ASP A 50 -1.16 -4.30 -6.35
CA ASP A 50 0.08 -4.71 -7.03
C ASP A 50 1.22 -3.71 -6.78
N VAL A 51 0.91 -2.41 -6.83
CA VAL A 51 1.92 -1.36 -6.58
C VAL A 51 2.33 -1.34 -5.11
N VAL A 52 1.39 -1.46 -4.18
CA VAL A 52 1.71 -1.51 -2.75
C VAL A 52 2.57 -2.73 -2.43
N ASP A 53 2.30 -3.89 -3.01
CA ASP A 53 3.10 -5.10 -2.80
C ASP A 53 4.53 -4.92 -3.33
N MET A 54 4.69 -4.36 -4.55
CA MET A 54 6.03 -4.02 -5.06
C MET A 54 6.78 -3.04 -4.14
N VAL A 55 6.08 -2.13 -3.47
CA VAL A 55 6.66 -1.18 -2.51
C VAL A 55 7.06 -1.90 -1.21
N ARG A 56 6.26 -2.87 -0.73
CA ARG A 56 6.56 -3.68 0.47
C ARG A 56 7.76 -4.60 0.31
N GLU A 57 8.10 -4.98 -0.93
CA GLU A 57 9.31 -5.76 -1.25
C GLU A 57 10.60 -4.93 -1.12
N LEU A 58 10.52 -3.60 -0.99
CA LEU A 58 11.68 -2.74 -0.80
C LEU A 58 12.11 -2.71 0.68
N ASP A 59 13.42 -2.51 0.91
CA ASP A 59 14.00 -2.35 2.25
C ASP A 59 13.68 -0.96 2.82
N LEU A 60 12.42 -0.78 3.27
CA LEU A 60 11.90 0.47 3.79
C LEU A 60 11.95 0.50 5.31
N LYS A 61 12.14 1.69 5.89
CA LYS A 61 12.06 1.87 7.35
C LYS A 61 10.70 1.49 7.90
N LYS A 62 9.65 1.81 7.13
CA LYS A 62 8.27 1.45 7.44
C LYS A 62 7.54 1.15 6.12
N PRO A 63 7.36 -0.14 5.79
CA PRO A 63 6.52 -0.53 4.67
C PRO A 63 5.07 -0.05 4.87
N PRO A 64 4.33 0.23 3.78
CA PRO A 64 2.94 0.64 3.86
C PRO A 64 2.07 -0.45 4.49
N SER A 65 1.20 -0.06 5.43
CA SER A 65 0.17 -0.93 6.00
C SER A 65 -1.12 -0.89 5.18
N ILE A 66 -2.08 -1.73 5.55
CA ILE A 66 -3.42 -1.73 4.94
C ILE A 66 -4.14 -0.40 5.13
N ALA A 67 -3.88 0.31 6.23
CA ALA A 67 -4.45 1.65 6.42
C ALA A 67 -3.93 2.63 5.36
N GLU A 68 -2.64 2.60 5.06
CA GLU A 68 -2.06 3.42 4.00
C GLU A 68 -2.59 3.01 2.60
N SER A 69 -2.84 1.71 2.34
CA SER A 69 -3.51 1.26 1.10
C SER A 69 -4.93 1.84 0.95
N ILE A 70 -5.72 1.84 2.03
CA ILE A 70 -7.09 2.38 2.04
C ILE A 70 -7.07 3.89 1.82
N ASP A 71 -6.19 4.61 2.52
CA ASP A 71 -6.04 6.06 2.34
C ASP A 71 -5.60 6.42 0.91
N TRP A 72 -4.78 5.57 0.29
CA TRP A 72 -4.34 5.76 -1.08
C TRP A 72 -5.48 5.50 -2.07
N ALA A 73 -6.29 4.46 -1.87
CA ALA A 73 -7.48 4.18 -2.66
C ALA A 73 -8.43 5.39 -2.69
N ARG A 74 -8.71 5.97 -1.51
CA ARG A 74 -9.52 7.20 -1.39
C ARG A 74 -8.91 8.35 -2.19
N THR A 75 -7.59 8.51 -2.11
CA THR A 75 -6.89 9.58 -2.82
C THR A 75 -7.01 9.43 -4.34
N LEU A 76 -6.85 8.20 -4.87
CA LEU A 76 -6.99 7.95 -6.30
C LEU A 76 -8.40 8.26 -6.81
N VAL A 77 -9.44 7.89 -6.05
CA VAL A 77 -10.84 8.22 -6.37
C VAL A 77 -11.04 9.74 -6.37
N LEU A 78 -10.54 10.45 -5.35
CA LEU A 78 -10.65 11.92 -5.27
C LEU A 78 -9.88 12.64 -6.39
N MET A 79 -8.80 12.04 -6.88
CA MET A 79 -8.05 12.55 -8.04
C MET A 79 -8.75 12.26 -9.37
N GLY A 80 -9.78 11.40 -9.38
CA GLY A 80 -10.40 10.91 -10.61
C GLY A 80 -9.42 10.11 -11.47
N ALA A 81 -8.51 9.37 -10.84
CA ALA A 81 -7.53 8.55 -11.55
C ALA A 81 -8.20 7.27 -12.07
N ASP A 82 -7.97 6.95 -13.34
CA ASP A 82 -8.40 5.69 -13.95
C ASP A 82 -7.32 4.59 -13.87
N ASP A 83 -6.04 4.98 -13.70
CA ASP A 83 -4.89 4.09 -13.56
C ASP A 83 -3.77 4.75 -12.74
N ILE A 84 -2.73 3.99 -12.40
CA ILE A 84 -1.56 4.43 -11.63
C ILE A 84 -0.35 4.56 -12.57
N ASP A 85 -0.32 5.68 -13.28
CA ASP A 85 0.83 6.09 -14.10
C ASP A 85 1.93 6.78 -13.24
N GLU A 86 3.06 7.13 -13.88
CA GLU A 86 4.17 7.78 -13.19
C GLU A 86 3.74 9.07 -12.46
N LYS A 87 2.92 9.89 -13.12
CA LYS A 87 2.51 11.17 -12.56
C LYS A 87 1.62 10.96 -11.34
N THR A 88 0.59 10.13 -11.47
CA THR A 88 -0.35 9.78 -10.40
C THR A 88 0.38 9.16 -9.22
N PHE A 89 1.31 8.24 -9.47
CA PHE A 89 2.12 7.62 -8.45
C PHE A 89 2.96 8.66 -7.69
N ARG A 90 3.68 9.54 -8.39
CA ARG A 90 4.53 10.57 -7.76
C ARG A 90 3.71 11.59 -6.96
N ASP A 91 2.58 12.03 -7.51
CA ASP A 91 1.71 13.03 -6.88
C ASP A 91 1.05 12.51 -5.59
N SER A 92 0.90 11.19 -5.46
CA SER A 92 0.21 10.53 -4.33
C SER A 92 1.13 9.66 -3.45
N LEU A 93 2.42 9.53 -3.78
CA LEU A 93 3.38 8.65 -3.09
C LEU A 93 3.47 8.90 -1.58
N SER A 94 3.34 10.15 -1.14
CA SER A 94 3.38 10.52 0.28
C SER A 94 2.22 9.96 1.12
N ILE A 95 1.17 9.45 0.47
CA ILE A 95 0.07 8.78 1.15
C ILE A 95 0.51 7.41 1.65
N ILE A 96 1.29 6.67 0.86
CA ILE A 96 1.78 5.34 1.23
C ILE A 96 3.15 5.36 1.93
N ILE A 97 4.00 6.35 1.65
CA ILE A 97 5.34 6.48 2.25
C ILE A 97 5.42 7.74 3.12
N LYS A 98 5.78 7.57 4.40
CA LYS A 98 5.87 8.67 5.37
C LYS A 98 7.29 9.22 5.59
N HIS A 99 8.31 8.48 5.16
CA HIS A 99 9.70 8.89 5.33
C HIS A 99 10.24 9.52 4.06
N ARG A 100 10.64 10.80 4.13
CA ARG A 100 11.15 11.55 2.97
C ARG A 100 12.37 10.89 2.32
N THR A 101 13.23 10.25 3.11
CA THR A 101 14.40 9.50 2.59
C THR A 101 14.01 8.34 1.69
N ASP A 102 12.80 7.81 1.88
CA ASP A 102 12.34 6.60 1.21
C ASP A 102 11.50 6.96 -0.02
N LEU A 103 10.99 8.20 -0.11
CA LEU A 103 10.21 8.67 -1.27
C LEU A 103 11.00 8.60 -2.57
N ASP A 104 12.22 9.14 -2.58
CA ASP A 104 13.05 9.18 -3.79
C ASP A 104 13.46 7.77 -4.22
N LEU A 105 13.83 6.92 -3.26
CA LEU A 105 14.16 5.51 -3.49
C LEU A 105 12.97 4.75 -4.10
N VAL A 106 11.79 4.86 -3.49
CA VAL A 106 10.59 4.16 -3.96
C VAL A 106 10.21 4.64 -5.36
N ALA A 107 10.24 5.95 -5.61
CA ALA A 107 9.95 6.48 -6.94
C ALA A 107 10.93 5.96 -8.00
N GLU A 108 12.23 5.94 -7.70
CA GLU A 108 13.26 5.42 -8.62
C GLU A 108 13.04 3.93 -8.95
N LYS A 109 12.67 3.11 -7.96
CA LYS A 109 12.51 1.66 -8.14
C LYS A 109 11.18 1.24 -8.76
N ILE A 110 10.09 1.94 -8.45
CA ILE A 110 8.73 1.54 -8.82
C ILE A 110 8.30 2.12 -10.16
N VAL A 111 8.62 3.40 -10.45
CA VAL A 111 8.20 4.06 -11.69
C VAL A 111 8.53 3.25 -12.96
N PRO A 112 9.75 2.68 -13.12
CA PRO A 112 10.07 1.86 -14.29
C PRO A 112 9.22 0.59 -14.43
N ARG A 113 8.60 0.12 -13.34
CA ARG A 113 7.79 -1.10 -13.29
C ARG A 113 6.30 -0.84 -13.52
N LEU A 114 5.86 0.43 -13.44
CA LEU A 114 4.45 0.78 -13.59
C LEU A 114 3.91 0.42 -15.00
N GLY A 115 4.72 0.59 -16.04
CA GLY A 115 4.35 0.30 -17.43
C GLY A 115 4.40 -1.18 -17.84
N GLY A 116 4.76 -2.10 -16.94
CA GLY A 116 4.99 -3.52 -17.28
C GLY A 116 3.81 -4.48 -17.10
N ALA A 117 2.68 -4.03 -16.54
CA ALA A 117 1.60 -4.92 -16.11
C ALA A 117 0.46 -5.11 -17.12
N SER A 118 0.66 -4.76 -18.40
CA SER A 118 -0.28 -5.06 -19.48
C SER A 118 0.29 -6.11 -20.43
N THR A 119 0.56 -7.33 -19.96
CA THR A 119 0.60 -8.55 -20.81
C THR A 119 0.47 -9.81 -19.96
N ASN A 120 -0.46 -10.70 -20.37
CA ASN A 120 -0.73 -12.10 -19.95
C ASN A 120 -1.94 -12.26 -18.99
N GLY A 121 -3.05 -12.90 -19.37
CA GLY A 121 -3.38 -13.61 -20.59
C GLY A 121 -4.78 -14.23 -20.45
N SER A 122 -5.63 -14.01 -21.47
CA SER A 122 -6.79 -14.85 -21.73
C SER A 122 -6.34 -16.19 -22.28
N SER A 123 -6.80 -17.28 -21.70
CA SER A 123 -7.02 -18.60 -22.32
C SER A 123 -8.05 -19.35 -21.49
#